data_AF-A0A847FD26-F1
#
_entry.id   AF-A0A847FD26-F1
#
_cell.length_a   1.000
_cell.length_b   1.000
_cell.length_c   1.000
_cell.angle_alpha   90.00
_cell.angle_beta   90.00
_cell.angle_gamma   90.00
#
_symmetry.space_group_name_H-M   'P 1'
#
loop_
_entity.id
_entity.type
_entity.pdbx_description
1 polymer ?
#
loop_
_entity_poly.entity_id
_entity_poly.type
_entity_poly.pdbx_seq_one_letter_code
_entity_poly.pdbx_strand_id
1 'polypeptide(L)'
;MIKQLLDCSVCLQCRGCCRFSEGNSIWVPALSSAEQDSVSKACPGEGVVVGGRLATVPAPEEGLHYCVLFSPSGNSCRLYSRRPLECRLYPFLVNLNPDNGRVFLCLDMNCPFAAEHHKESSFREYAGYLAEYLNSPARLELFRREKRLLQSYPGEMPEFAEIKI
;
A
#
# COMPACT_ATOMS: atom_id res chain seq x y z
N MET A 1 10.05 -3.76 -12.64
CA MET A 1 10.07 -3.17 -11.28
C MET A 1 9.27 -1.86 -11.35
N ILE A 2 8.52 -1.50 -10.30
CA ILE A 2 7.70 -0.27 -10.29
C ILE A 2 8.63 0.92 -10.05
N LYS A 3 8.58 1.96 -10.90
CA LYS A 3 9.28 3.23 -10.64
C LYS A 3 8.76 3.80 -9.33
N GLN A 4 9.60 4.29 -8.43
CA GLN A 4 9.11 4.87 -7.16
C GLN A 4 8.85 6.36 -7.36
N LEU A 5 7.63 6.81 -7.03
CA LEU A 5 7.28 8.24 -7.02
C LEU A 5 7.92 8.97 -5.85
N LEU A 6 7.92 8.33 -4.69
CA LEU A 6 8.47 8.88 -3.46
C LEU A 6 9.93 8.46 -3.29
N ASP A 7 10.81 9.44 -3.08
CA ASP A 7 12.10 9.17 -2.47
C ASP A 7 11.87 8.70 -1.03
N CYS A 8 12.67 7.72 -0.57
CA CYS A 8 12.55 7.21 0.79
C CYS A 8 12.70 8.31 1.86
N SER A 9 13.46 9.37 1.57
CA SER A 9 13.62 10.55 2.43
C SER A 9 12.28 11.23 2.78
N VAL A 10 11.33 11.31 1.85
CA VAL A 10 10.00 11.88 2.10
C VAL A 10 9.24 11.02 3.11
N CYS A 11 9.26 9.70 2.95
CA CYS A 11 8.63 8.78 3.90
C CYS A 11 9.29 8.83 5.29
N LEU A 12 10.62 8.96 5.34
CA LEU A 12 11.38 9.09 6.59
C LEU A 12 11.05 10.40 7.36
N GLN A 13 10.52 11.42 6.69
CA GLN A 13 10.14 12.68 7.30
C GLN A 13 8.65 12.74 7.69
N CYS A 14 7.76 12.23 6.83
CA CYS A 14 6.31 12.39 6.96
C CYS A 14 5.71 11.73 8.22
N ARG A 15 6.26 10.59 8.68
CA ARG A 15 5.74 9.80 9.82
C ARG A 15 4.26 9.36 9.69
N GLY A 16 3.65 9.47 8.51
CA GLY A 16 2.26 9.04 8.28
C GLY A 16 2.12 7.53 8.13
N CYS A 17 2.77 6.95 7.12
CA CYS A 17 2.63 5.53 6.80
C CYS A 17 3.20 4.59 7.88
N CYS A 18 2.71 3.35 7.89
CA CYS A 18 3.06 2.28 8.85
C CYS A 18 2.53 2.47 10.28
N ARG A 19 1.62 3.41 10.49
CA ARG A 19 0.92 3.66 11.75
C ARG A 19 -0.58 3.59 11.49
N PHE A 20 -1.30 2.89 12.36
CA PHE A 20 -2.71 2.59 12.18
C PHE A 20 -3.44 2.83 13.50
N SER A 21 -4.71 3.25 13.41
CA SER A 21 -5.57 3.37 14.59
C SER A 21 -5.86 2.01 15.25
N GLU A 22 -5.96 0.96 14.42
CA GLU A 22 -6.40 -0.37 14.84
C GLU A 22 -5.45 -1.47 14.34
N GLY A 23 -5.32 -2.56 15.11
CA GLY A 23 -4.38 -3.63 14.80
C GLY A 23 -4.73 -4.43 13.53
N ASN A 24 -6.01 -4.54 13.21
CA ASN A 24 -6.56 -5.22 12.02
C ASN A 24 -7.03 -4.24 10.94
N SER A 25 -6.49 -3.02 10.92
CA SER A 25 -6.92 -1.96 10.00
C SER A 25 -6.82 -2.39 8.53
N ILE A 26 -7.83 -2.00 7.73
CA ILE A 26 -7.85 -2.22 6.28
C ILE A 26 -6.68 -1.53 5.57
N TRP A 27 -6.15 -0.46 6.17
CA TRP A 27 -4.99 0.30 5.66
C TRP A 27 -3.67 -0.48 5.81
N VAL A 28 -3.66 -1.58 6.55
CA VAL A 28 -2.50 -2.46 6.66
C VAL A 28 -2.31 -3.23 5.35
N PRO A 29 -1.12 -3.20 4.73
CA PRO A 29 -0.89 -3.82 3.43
C PRO A 29 -1.27 -5.30 3.37
N ALA A 30 -2.19 -5.63 2.47
CA ALA A 30 -2.47 -6.96 1.98
C ALA A 30 -1.36 -7.44 1.04
N LEU A 31 -1.13 -8.75 1.07
CA LEU A 31 -0.03 -9.41 0.40
C LEU A 31 -0.57 -10.50 -0.52
N SER A 32 -0.04 -10.59 -1.74
CA SER A 32 -0.21 -11.80 -2.54
C SER A 32 0.41 -13.01 -1.85
N SER A 33 -0.01 -14.22 -2.20
CA SER A 33 0.58 -15.45 -1.65
C SER A 33 2.10 -15.50 -1.81
N ALA A 34 2.62 -15.07 -2.97
CA ALA A 34 4.07 -14.98 -3.22
C ALA A 34 4.77 -13.92 -2.34
N GLU A 35 4.11 -12.81 -2.02
CA GLU A 35 4.66 -11.78 -1.13
C GLU A 35 4.67 -12.23 0.32
N GLN A 36 3.65 -12.99 0.76
CA GLN A 36 3.63 -13.58 2.10
C GLN A 36 4.84 -14.49 2.31
N ASP A 37 5.14 -15.36 1.35
CA ASP A 37 6.34 -16.21 1.38
C ASP A 37 7.63 -15.38 1.39
N SER A 38 7.71 -14.37 0.51
CA SER A 38 8.90 -13.52 0.41
C SER A 38 9.15 -12.72 1.69
N VAL A 39 8.10 -12.15 2.29
CA VAL A 39 8.17 -11.39 3.54
C VAL A 39 8.58 -12.31 4.68
N SER A 40 7.94 -13.47 4.81
CA SER A 40 8.23 -14.43 5.88
C SER A 40 9.67 -14.96 5.82
N LYS A 41 10.21 -15.16 4.62
CA LYS A 41 11.63 -15.52 4.42
C LYS A 41 12.59 -14.38 4.72
N ALA A 42 12.24 -13.14 4.37
CA ALA A 42 13.11 -11.99 4.57
C ALA A 42 13.12 -11.50 6.03
N CYS A 43 12.06 -11.76 6.77
CA CYS A 43 11.89 -11.41 8.18
C CYS A 43 11.43 -12.66 8.94
N PRO A 44 12.36 -13.60 9.23
CA PRO A 44 12.01 -14.83 9.92
C PRO A 44 11.50 -14.49 11.32
N GLY A 45 10.26 -14.86 11.59
CA GLY A 45 9.57 -14.62 12.85
C GLY A 45 8.10 -15.00 12.72
N GLU A 46 7.56 -15.65 13.75
CA GLU A 46 6.13 -15.93 13.80
C GLU A 46 5.33 -14.62 13.84
N GLY A 47 4.23 -14.56 13.09
CA GLY A 47 3.32 -13.43 13.14
C GLY A 47 3.74 -12.19 12.35
N VAL A 48 4.71 -12.25 11.42
CA VAL A 48 4.97 -11.11 10.50
C VAL A 48 3.84 -10.92 9.48
N VAL A 49 3.16 -12.01 9.13
CA VAL A 49 1.99 -12.04 8.26
C VAL A 49 0.83 -12.65 9.01
N VAL A 50 -0.31 -11.97 9.04
CA VAL A 50 -1.55 -12.43 9.68
C VAL A 50 -2.71 -12.22 8.71
N GLY A 51 -3.47 -13.28 8.42
CA GLY A 51 -4.63 -13.20 7.52
C GLY A 51 -4.29 -12.73 6.10
N GLY A 52 -3.05 -12.91 5.64
CA GLY A 52 -2.59 -12.42 4.34
C GLY A 52 -2.21 -10.94 4.29
N ARG A 53 -2.10 -10.28 5.43
CA ARG A 53 -1.63 -8.90 5.57
C ARG A 53 -0.34 -8.88 6.40
N LEU A 54 0.39 -7.78 6.32
CA LEU A 54 1.42 -7.51 7.33
C LEU A 54 0.76 -7.44 8.72
N ALA A 55 1.43 -7.94 9.73
CA ALA A 55 0.95 -7.77 11.10
C ALA A 55 1.24 -6.37 11.63
N THR A 56 0.58 -6.06 12.75
CA THR A 56 0.85 -4.85 13.52
C THR A 56 1.22 -5.19 14.96
N VAL A 57 1.92 -4.27 15.61
CA VAL A 57 2.30 -4.33 17.03
C VAL A 57 1.73 -3.11 17.75
N PRO A 58 1.13 -3.25 18.95
CA PRO A 58 0.62 -2.11 19.71
C PRO A 58 1.74 -1.13 20.10
N ALA A 59 1.45 0.17 19.97
CA ALA A 59 2.26 1.29 20.45
C ALA A 59 1.44 2.09 21.48
N PRO A 60 1.31 1.59 22.73
CA PRO A 60 0.33 2.10 23.70
C PRO A 60 0.58 3.56 24.10
N GLU A 61 1.84 4.00 24.14
CA GLU A 61 2.20 5.39 24.45
C GLU A 61 1.65 6.39 23.43
N GLU A 62 1.42 5.96 22.20
CA GLU A 62 0.87 6.78 21.12
C GLU A 62 -0.61 6.47 20.84
N GLY A 63 -1.18 5.45 21.49
CA GLY A 63 -2.53 4.99 21.18
C GLY A 63 -2.69 4.45 19.76
N LEU A 64 -1.60 3.90 19.18
CA LEU A 64 -1.54 3.44 17.78
C LEU A 64 -1.14 1.96 17.69
N HIS A 65 -1.21 1.45 16.47
CA HIS A 65 -0.67 0.17 16.05
C HIS A 65 0.35 0.40 14.94
N TYR A 66 1.55 -0.13 15.09
CA TYR A 66 2.61 -0.01 14.10
C TYR A 66 2.70 -1.24 13.22
N CYS A 67 3.04 -1.08 11.94
CA CYS A 67 3.43 -2.22 11.12
C CYS A 67 4.59 -2.98 11.78
N VAL A 68 4.56 -4.31 11.79
CA VAL A 68 5.63 -5.16 12.35
C VAL A 68 7.01 -4.94 11.70
N LEU A 69 7.03 -4.41 10.46
CA LEU A 69 8.25 -4.09 9.74
C LEU A 69 8.74 -2.65 9.97
N PHE A 70 8.00 -1.85 10.74
CA PHE A 70 8.35 -0.48 11.07
C PHE A 70 9.36 -0.45 12.23
N SER A 71 10.41 0.35 12.09
CA SER A 71 11.39 0.64 13.14
C SER A 71 11.20 2.08 13.61
N PRO A 72 10.62 2.29 14.82
CA PRO A 72 10.32 3.63 15.33
C PRO A 72 11.56 4.49 15.54
N SER A 73 12.66 3.90 16.02
CA SER A 73 13.91 4.63 16.32
C SER A 73 14.51 5.33 15.10
N GLY A 74 14.38 4.75 13.91
CA GLY A 74 14.85 5.33 12.65
C GLY A 74 13.75 5.83 11.72
N ASN A 75 12.48 5.79 12.16
CA ASN A 75 11.29 5.98 11.31
C ASN A 75 11.38 5.23 9.97
N SER A 76 11.86 3.99 9.99
CA SER A 76 12.29 3.27 8.79
C SER A 76 11.57 1.93 8.62
N CYS A 77 11.51 1.42 7.39
CA CYS A 77 11.01 0.07 7.11
C CYS A 77 12.17 -0.91 7.05
N ARG A 78 12.07 -2.04 7.75
CA ARG A 78 13.07 -3.12 7.72
C ARG A 78 13.15 -3.84 6.37
N LEU A 79 12.19 -3.60 5.46
CA LEU A 79 12.04 -4.28 4.18
C LEU A 79 12.00 -3.32 2.98
N TYR A 80 12.67 -2.17 3.03
CA TYR A 80 12.63 -1.15 1.96
C TYR A 80 12.84 -1.71 0.54
N SER A 81 13.89 -2.52 0.33
CA SER A 81 14.24 -3.05 -0.99
C SER A 81 13.29 -4.15 -1.50
N ARG A 82 12.44 -4.70 -0.64
CA ARG A 82 11.52 -5.80 -0.95
C ARG A 82 10.09 -5.51 -0.48
N ARG A 83 9.74 -4.22 -0.44
CA ARG A 83 8.39 -3.77 -0.06
C ARG A 83 7.33 -4.50 -0.89
N PRO A 84 6.22 -4.93 -0.27
CA PRO A 84 5.06 -5.44 -0.98
C PRO A 84 4.52 -4.47 -2.03
N LEU A 85 3.69 -4.97 -2.93
CA LEU A 85 3.05 -4.22 -4.00
C LEU A 85 2.35 -2.98 -3.45
N GLU A 86 1.45 -3.13 -2.48
CA GLU A 86 0.71 -1.99 -1.92
C GLU A 86 1.64 -0.94 -1.28
N CYS A 87 2.69 -1.37 -0.56
CA CYS A 87 3.68 -0.44 -0.02
C CYS A 87 4.47 0.33 -1.09
N ARG A 88 4.62 -0.23 -2.30
CA ARG A 88 5.29 0.41 -3.44
C ARG A 88 4.35 1.28 -4.27
N LEU A 89 3.04 1.05 -4.16
CA LEU A 89 2.01 1.86 -4.81
C LEU A 89 1.70 3.12 -4.00
N TYR A 90 1.75 3.02 -2.66
CA TYR A 90 1.44 4.14 -1.77
C TYR A 90 2.16 5.45 -2.20
N PRO A 91 1.43 6.57 -2.37
CA PRO A 91 0.07 6.84 -1.88
C PRO A 91 -1.09 6.38 -2.79
N PHE A 92 -0.81 5.70 -3.89
CA PHE A 92 -1.85 5.10 -4.73
C PHE A 92 -2.34 3.78 -4.16
N LEU A 93 -3.62 3.50 -4.36
CA LEU A 93 -4.34 2.34 -3.87
C LEU A 93 -5.05 1.62 -5.00
N VAL A 94 -5.18 0.31 -4.88
CA VAL A 94 -6.10 -0.49 -5.69
C VAL A 94 -7.40 -0.63 -4.89
N ASN A 95 -8.42 0.13 -5.29
CA ASN A 95 -9.68 0.22 -4.57
C ASN A 95 -10.81 -0.50 -5.32
N LEU A 96 -11.46 -1.45 -4.66
CA LEU A 96 -12.72 -2.04 -5.11
C LEU A 96 -13.86 -1.11 -4.68
N ASN A 97 -14.59 -0.59 -5.66
CA ASN A 97 -15.82 0.16 -5.40
C ASN A 97 -16.94 -0.85 -5.08
N PRO A 98 -17.50 -0.84 -3.86
CA PRO A 98 -18.51 -1.83 -3.46
C PRO A 98 -19.86 -1.64 -4.15
N ASP A 99 -20.16 -0.43 -4.64
CA ASP A 99 -21.47 -0.11 -5.23
C ASP A 99 -21.63 -0.67 -6.64
N ASN A 100 -20.53 -0.74 -7.41
CA ASN A 100 -20.53 -1.20 -8.79
C ASN A 100 -19.60 -2.39 -9.07
N GLY A 101 -18.82 -2.82 -8.09
CA GLY A 101 -17.89 -3.95 -8.19
C GLY A 101 -16.66 -3.70 -9.07
N ARG A 102 -16.46 -2.47 -9.56
CA ARG A 102 -15.31 -2.09 -10.40
C ARG A 102 -14.12 -1.73 -9.53
N VAL A 103 -12.93 -1.89 -10.08
CA VAL A 103 -11.67 -1.62 -9.38
C VAL A 103 -10.98 -0.42 -9.99
N PHE A 104 -10.53 0.49 -9.14
CA PHE A 104 -9.89 1.74 -9.55
C PHE A 104 -8.51 1.88 -8.91
N LEU A 105 -7.62 2.53 -9.66
CA LEU A 105 -6.43 3.18 -9.11
C LEU A 105 -6.89 4.48 -8.45
N CYS A 106 -6.86 4.52 -7.13
CA CYS A 106 -7.25 5.66 -6.32
C CYS A 106 -6.04 6.30 -5.63
N LEU A 107 -6.24 7.48 -5.04
CA LEU A 107 -5.23 8.17 -4.27
C LEU A 107 -5.66 8.40 -2.82
N ASP A 108 -4.78 8.05 -1.88
CA ASP A 108 -4.94 8.37 -0.46
C ASP A 108 -4.61 9.84 -0.21
N MET A 109 -5.64 10.66 -0.02
CA MET A 109 -5.49 12.08 0.30
C MET A 109 -5.03 12.34 1.75
N ASN A 110 -4.96 11.30 2.60
CA ASN A 110 -4.34 11.42 3.92
C ASN A 110 -2.80 11.47 3.83
N CYS A 111 -2.22 11.08 2.69
CA CYS A 111 -0.80 11.26 2.46
C CYS A 111 -0.50 12.75 2.22
N PRO A 112 0.32 13.42 3.06
CA PRO A 112 0.62 14.84 2.88
C PRO A 112 1.26 15.15 1.53
N PHE A 113 2.15 14.26 1.05
CA PHE A 113 2.77 14.40 -0.26
C PHE A 113 1.74 14.33 -1.40
N ALA A 114 0.78 13.40 -1.32
CA ALA A 114 -0.30 13.33 -2.29
C ALA A 114 -1.18 14.58 -2.24
N ALA A 115 -1.57 15.01 -1.04
CA ALA A 115 -2.39 16.20 -0.85
C ALA A 115 -1.77 17.45 -1.49
N GLU A 116 -0.45 17.61 -1.34
CA GLU A 116 0.31 18.74 -1.91
C GLU A 116 0.50 18.63 -3.43
N HIS A 117 0.90 17.46 -3.94
CA HIS A 117 1.43 17.32 -5.30
C HIS A 117 0.47 16.72 -6.33
N HIS A 118 -0.70 16.18 -5.93
CA HIS A 118 -1.59 15.44 -6.86
C HIS A 118 -2.09 16.23 -8.08
N LYS A 119 -2.02 17.56 -8.04
CA LYS A 119 -2.42 18.44 -9.15
C LYS A 119 -1.30 18.70 -10.17
N GLU A 120 -0.08 18.31 -9.86
CA GLU A 120 1.07 18.47 -10.74
C GLU A 120 1.01 17.52 -11.94
N SER A 121 1.56 17.94 -13.08
CA SER A 121 1.58 17.12 -14.30
C SER A 121 2.40 15.84 -14.11
N SER A 122 3.54 15.93 -13.43
CA SER A 122 4.41 14.80 -13.06
C SER A 122 3.66 13.72 -12.29
N PHE A 123 2.79 14.11 -11.36
CA PHE A 123 1.99 13.20 -10.55
C PHE A 123 0.96 12.47 -11.41
N ARG A 124 0.30 13.21 -12.32
CA ARG A 124 -0.67 12.64 -13.28
C ARG A 124 -0.01 11.70 -14.28
N GLU A 125 1.16 12.04 -14.79
CA GLU A 125 1.96 11.18 -15.67
C GLU A 125 2.34 9.88 -14.96
N TYR A 126 2.76 9.97 -13.69
CA TYR A 126 3.05 8.79 -12.89
C TYR A 126 1.81 7.93 -12.63
N ALA A 127 0.65 8.54 -12.36
CA ALA A 127 -0.62 7.82 -12.25
C ALA A 127 -0.97 7.07 -13.56
N GLY A 128 -0.74 7.69 -14.71
CA GLY A 128 -0.89 7.05 -16.02
C GLY A 128 0.04 5.85 -16.20
N TYR A 129 1.32 5.99 -15.84
CA TYR A 129 2.27 4.89 -15.82
C TYR A 129 1.80 3.72 -14.92
N LEU A 130 1.30 4.02 -13.72
CA LEU A 130 0.78 3.00 -12.81
C LEU A 130 -0.46 2.32 -13.40
N ALA A 131 -1.37 3.07 -14.01
CA ALA A 131 -2.56 2.52 -14.66
C ALA A 131 -2.18 1.52 -15.76
N GLU A 132 -1.22 1.86 -16.62
CA GLU A 132 -0.70 0.94 -17.65
C GLU A 132 -0.04 -0.31 -17.03
N TYR A 133 0.79 -0.10 -16.01
CA TYR A 133 1.47 -1.20 -15.31
C TYR A 133 0.48 -2.18 -14.68
N LEU A 134 -0.53 -1.67 -13.96
CA LEU A 134 -1.54 -2.46 -13.26
C LEU A 134 -2.53 -3.14 -14.21
N ASN A 135 -2.75 -2.56 -15.40
CA ASN A 135 -3.55 -3.17 -16.47
C ASN A 135 -2.76 -4.13 -17.39
N SER A 136 -1.47 -4.37 -17.11
CA SER A 136 -0.73 -5.37 -17.88
C SER A 136 -1.26 -6.80 -17.62
N PRO A 137 -1.20 -7.73 -18.60
CA PRO A 137 -1.79 -9.06 -18.46
C PRO A 137 -1.37 -9.82 -17.20
N ALA A 138 -0.08 -9.74 -16.85
CA ALA A 138 0.46 -10.39 -15.65
C ALA A 138 -0.09 -9.80 -14.33
N ARG A 139 -0.46 -8.51 -14.31
CA ARG A 139 -0.99 -7.85 -13.10
C ARG A 139 -2.49 -8.08 -12.98
N LEU A 140 -3.21 -8.05 -14.10
CA LEU A 140 -4.61 -8.47 -14.12
C LEU A 140 -4.77 -9.92 -13.64
N GLU A 141 -3.91 -10.83 -14.08
CA GLU A 141 -3.91 -12.22 -13.61
C GLU A 141 -3.61 -12.33 -12.10
N LEU A 142 -2.66 -11.53 -11.61
CA LEU A 142 -2.39 -11.43 -10.17
C LEU A 142 -3.66 -11.03 -9.41
N PHE A 143 -4.35 -9.98 -9.85
CA PHE A 143 -5.56 -9.49 -9.19
C PHE A 143 -6.76 -10.44 -9.29
N ARG A 144 -6.88 -11.20 -10.39
CA ARG A 144 -7.90 -12.25 -10.52
C ARG A 144 -7.66 -13.39 -9.54
N ARG A 145 -6.40 -13.82 -9.37
CA ARG A 145 -6.03 -14.90 -8.45
C ARG A 145 -6.04 -14.45 -6.99
N GLU A 146 -5.48 -13.28 -6.70
CA GLU A 146 -5.23 -12.78 -5.34
C GLU A 146 -6.27 -11.71 -4.96
N LYS A 147 -7.55 -12.09 -4.89
CA LYS A 147 -8.68 -11.17 -4.62
C LYS A 147 -8.52 -10.32 -3.35
N ARG A 148 -7.70 -10.76 -2.39
CA ARG A 148 -7.34 -9.99 -1.18
C ARG A 148 -6.65 -8.65 -1.45
N LEU A 149 -6.03 -8.49 -2.63
CA LEU A 149 -5.43 -7.23 -3.05
C LEU A 149 -6.46 -6.21 -3.55
N LEU A 150 -7.73 -6.61 -3.67
CA LEU A 150 -8.84 -5.76 -4.12
C LEU A 150 -9.62 -5.28 -2.90
N GLN A 151 -9.05 -4.31 -2.19
CA GLN A 151 -9.62 -3.82 -0.94
C GLN A 151 -10.66 -2.72 -1.20
N SER A 152 -11.71 -2.66 -0.39
CA SER A 152 -12.68 -1.58 -0.41
C SER A 152 -12.35 -0.59 0.70
N TYR A 153 -11.54 0.42 0.39
CA TYR A 153 -11.14 1.43 1.36
C TYR A 153 -12.32 2.39 1.66
N PRO A 154 -12.54 2.78 2.93
CA PRO A 154 -13.60 3.71 3.27
C PRO A 154 -13.23 5.15 2.86
N GLY A 155 -14.26 5.94 2.52
CA GLY A 155 -14.13 7.36 2.18
C GLY A 155 -14.06 7.63 0.68
N GLU A 156 -14.28 8.90 0.32
CA GLU A 156 -14.14 9.36 -1.06
C GLU A 156 -12.66 9.54 -1.40
N MET A 157 -12.22 8.92 -2.49
CA MET A 157 -10.85 9.01 -2.98
C MET A 157 -10.86 9.40 -4.46
N PRO A 158 -9.97 10.30 -4.92
CA PRO A 158 -9.83 10.59 -6.34
C PRO A 158 -9.48 9.32 -7.13
N GLU A 159 -10.30 9.00 -8.13
CA GLU A 159 -10.08 7.90 -9.07
C GLU A 159 -9.27 8.39 -10.28
N PHE A 160 -8.22 7.66 -10.64
CA PHE A 160 -7.34 8.00 -11.77
C PHE A 160 -7.60 7.12 -13.00
N ALA A 161 -7.81 5.81 -12.79
CA ALA A 161 -8.02 4.86 -13.87
C ALA A 161 -8.70 3.59 -13.36
N GLU A 162 -9.51 2.95 -14.20
CA GLU A 162 -10.04 1.62 -13.94
C GLU A 162 -8.96 0.54 -14.16
N ILE A 163 -8.98 -0.49 -13.31
CA ILE A 163 -8.22 -1.72 -13.47
C ILE A 163 -9.16 -2.78 -14.06
N LYS A 164 -8.88 -3.20 -15.29
CA LYS A 164 -9.74 -4.02 -16.17
C LYS A 164 -9.68 -5.51 -15.81
N ILE A 165 -10.05 -5.87 -14.58
CA ILE A 165 -10.00 -7.24 -14.07
C ILE A 165 -11.26 -8.04 -14.35
#